data_AF-A0A7W7MPN4-F1
#
_entry.id   AF-A0A7W7MPN4-F1
#
_cell.length_a   1.000
_cell.length_b   1.000
_cell.length_c   1.000
_cell.angle_alpha   90.00
_cell.angle_beta   90.00
_cell.angle_gamma   90.00
#
_symmetry.space_group_name_H-M   'P 1'
#
loop_
_entity.id
_entity.type
_entity.pdbx_description
1 polymer ?
#
loop_
_entity_poly.entity_id
_entity_poly.type
_entity_poly.pdbx_seq_one_letter_code
_entity_poly.pdbx_strand_id
1 'polypeptide(L)'
;MIENIESRLVELAGLLREAESLRGRHAELDRRHAELAAAVAELRQSWAGELRDVERLESVSLSRVLAALRGAYAEEMSREQAEADAARYRVAEGESRLAAIQAEREAVEARLTALADVPARFAAAIDDKERHLLGNGGPQVARLLALAEERGRAEAELRELHEAGMAADAALGALGELRRQLGLASSRQTTDNLLGGALSVARPSWLDGVGWAASNADRCLAMLHIELTDVGLAQPLGNVPRAIARPDGLQAVFFSNMLIREQLTRASRDADASLQLVAGVRRDVALRAEAVRTRWSALQSERHHLMTT
;
A
#
# COMPACT_ATOMS: atom_id res chain seq x y z
N MET A 1 16.98 26.99 -33.07
CA MET A 1 16.23 25.75 -32.75
C MET A 1 16.49 25.30 -31.33
N ILE A 2 17.75 25.13 -30.90
CA ILE A 2 18.07 24.75 -29.52
C ILE A 2 17.63 25.81 -28.49
N GLU A 3 17.83 27.11 -28.77
CA GLU A 3 17.40 28.22 -27.90
C GLU A 3 15.88 28.25 -27.64
N ASN A 4 15.08 27.81 -28.62
CA ASN A 4 13.62 27.70 -28.47
C ASN A 4 13.23 26.50 -27.58
N ILE A 5 13.97 25.38 -27.69
CA ILE A 5 13.78 24.21 -26.82
C ILE A 5 14.18 24.57 -25.38
N GLU A 6 15.28 25.29 -25.19
CA GLU A 6 15.75 25.73 -23.88
C GLU A 6 14.82 26.74 -23.22
N SER A 7 14.32 27.74 -23.96
CA SER A 7 13.33 28.69 -23.41
C SER A 7 12.06 27.97 -22.95
N ARG A 8 11.60 26.97 -23.73
CA ARG A 8 10.44 26.15 -23.39
C ARG A 8 10.68 25.28 -22.15
N LEU A 9 11.89 24.75 -21.98
CA LEU A 9 12.27 23.98 -20.78
C LEU A 9 12.29 24.85 -19.52
N VAL A 10 12.83 26.08 -19.61
CA VAL A 10 12.84 27.03 -18.49
C VAL A 10 11.41 27.39 -18.07
N GLU A 11 10.54 27.68 -19.03
CA GLU A 11 9.12 27.97 -18.78
C GLU A 11 8.41 26.80 -18.09
N LEU A 12 8.53 25.59 -18.65
CA LEU A 12 7.90 24.39 -18.09
C LEU A 12 8.47 24.03 -16.71
N ALA A 13 9.77 24.24 -16.46
CA ALA A 13 10.36 24.08 -15.13
C ALA A 13 9.84 25.10 -14.11
N GLY A 14 9.47 26.31 -14.55
CA GLY A 14 8.77 27.29 -13.72
C GLY A 14 7.37 26.80 -13.33
N LEU A 15 6.62 26.31 -14.31
CA LEU A 15 5.27 25.77 -14.09
C LEU A 15 5.26 24.51 -13.20
N LEU A 16 6.27 23.65 -13.29
CA LEU A 16 6.41 22.50 -12.39
C LEU A 16 6.64 22.93 -10.93
N ARG A 17 7.50 23.93 -10.70
CA ARG A 17 7.74 24.51 -9.37
C ARG A 17 6.47 25.17 -8.82
N GLU A 18 5.72 25.87 -9.67
CA GLU A 18 4.42 26.42 -9.31
C GLU A 18 3.46 25.31 -8.86
N ALA A 19 3.33 24.23 -9.65
CA ALA A 19 2.47 23.09 -9.32
C ALA A 19 2.88 22.44 -7.99
N GLU A 20 4.18 22.28 -7.72
CA GLU A 20 4.66 21.73 -6.45
C GLU A 20 4.30 22.63 -5.26
N SER A 21 4.51 23.94 -5.38
CA SER A 21 4.12 24.92 -4.35
C SER A 21 2.61 24.89 -4.09
N LEU A 22 1.80 24.80 -5.15
CA LEU A 22 0.35 24.72 -5.06
C LEU A 22 -0.13 23.43 -4.38
N ARG A 23 0.51 22.27 -4.63
CA ARG A 23 0.20 21.02 -3.91
C ARG A 23 0.48 21.16 -2.41
N GLY A 24 1.59 21.80 -2.05
CA GLY A 24 1.90 22.10 -0.65
C GLY A 24 0.85 23.00 0.00
N ARG A 25 0.40 24.05 -0.70
CA ARG A 25 -0.69 24.93 -0.25
C ARG A 25 -2.02 24.18 -0.13
N HIS A 26 -2.36 23.33 -1.08
CA HIS A 26 -3.60 22.54 -1.04
C HIS A 26 -3.63 21.64 0.19
N ALA A 27 -2.55 20.91 0.48
CA ALA A 27 -2.45 20.05 1.66
C ALA A 27 -2.61 20.83 2.98
N GLU A 28 -2.02 22.03 3.07
CA GLU A 28 -2.20 22.90 4.24
C GLU A 28 -3.64 23.42 4.36
N LEU A 29 -4.29 23.76 3.25
CA LEU A 29 -5.70 24.17 3.25
C LEU A 29 -6.63 23.01 3.62
N ASP A 30 -6.34 21.77 3.20
CA ASP A 30 -7.07 20.57 3.60
C ASP A 30 -7.02 20.36 5.11
N ARG A 31 -5.82 20.49 5.70
CA ARG A 31 -5.62 20.39 7.16
C ARG A 31 -6.44 21.46 7.89
N ARG A 32 -6.32 22.73 7.48
CA ARG A 32 -7.07 23.85 8.08
C ARG A 32 -8.58 23.67 7.93
N HIS A 33 -9.03 23.20 6.78
CA HIS A 33 -10.44 22.92 6.53
C HIS A 33 -10.95 21.84 7.49
N ALA A 34 -10.21 20.73 7.68
CA ALA A 34 -10.59 19.67 8.60
C ALA A 34 -10.66 20.16 10.06
N GLU A 35 -9.66 20.92 10.52
CA GLU A 35 -9.62 21.51 11.87
C GLU A 35 -10.79 22.47 12.10
N LEU A 36 -11.06 23.36 11.14
CA LEU A 36 -12.16 24.31 11.24
C LEU A 36 -13.53 23.61 11.14
N ALA A 37 -13.67 22.60 10.29
CA ALA A 37 -14.90 21.83 10.18
C ALA A 37 -15.24 21.11 11.49
N ALA A 38 -14.24 20.54 12.16
CA ALA A 38 -14.41 19.95 13.49
C ALA A 38 -14.82 21.02 14.53
N ALA A 39 -14.14 22.17 14.54
CA ALA A 39 -14.51 23.27 15.45
C ALA A 39 -15.93 23.80 15.21
N VAL A 40 -16.37 23.91 13.94
CA VAL A 40 -17.75 24.28 13.58
C VAL A 40 -18.76 23.24 14.03
N ALA A 41 -18.42 21.94 13.93
CA ALA A 41 -19.29 20.87 14.43
C ALA A 41 -19.51 20.97 15.95
N GLU A 42 -18.45 21.24 16.72
CA GLU A 42 -18.54 21.48 18.17
C GLU A 42 -19.40 22.72 18.50
N LEU A 43 -19.22 23.82 17.75
CA LEU A 43 -20.04 25.02 17.91
C LEU A 43 -21.52 24.74 17.62
N ARG A 44 -21.83 23.93 16.59
CA ARG A 44 -23.20 23.51 16.29
C ARG A 44 -23.79 22.65 17.41
N GLN A 45 -22.99 21.77 17.99
CA GLN A 45 -23.43 20.94 19.11
C GLN A 45 -23.71 21.76 20.37
N SER A 46 -22.85 22.75 20.68
CA SER A 46 -23.07 23.72 21.75
C SER A 46 -24.35 24.52 21.51
N TRP A 47 -24.52 25.08 20.30
CA TRP A 47 -25.74 25.82 19.95
C TRP A 47 -27.03 24.98 20.07
N ALA A 48 -26.99 23.70 19.68
CA ALA A 48 -28.11 22.77 19.89
C ALA A 48 -28.34 22.42 21.37
N GLY A 49 -27.35 22.61 22.24
CA GLY A 49 -27.51 22.60 23.70
C GLY A 49 -28.35 23.79 24.16
N GLU A 50 -27.91 25.00 23.83
CA GLU A 50 -28.58 26.25 24.21
C GLU A 50 -30.05 26.29 23.74
N LEU A 51 -30.32 25.83 22.51
CA LEU A 51 -31.70 25.74 22.00
C LEU A 51 -32.59 24.81 22.82
N ARG A 52 -32.06 23.67 23.30
CA ARG A 52 -32.81 22.75 24.16
C ARG A 52 -33.06 23.34 25.55
N ASP A 53 -32.14 24.15 26.06
CA ASP A 53 -32.33 24.85 27.33
C ASP A 53 -33.44 25.91 27.22
N VAL A 54 -33.49 26.66 26.11
CA VAL A 54 -34.61 27.55 25.75
C VAL A 54 -35.94 26.77 25.65
N GLU A 55 -35.99 25.68 24.86
CA GLU A 55 -37.20 24.85 24.70
C GLU A 55 -37.70 24.25 26.04
N ARG A 56 -36.77 23.87 26.93
CA ARG A 56 -37.10 23.38 28.26
C ARG A 56 -37.77 24.47 29.10
N LEU A 57 -37.25 25.70 29.06
CA LEU A 57 -37.87 26.82 29.78
C LEU A 57 -39.23 27.23 29.20
N GLU A 58 -39.42 27.10 27.88
CA GLU A 58 -40.72 27.34 27.23
C GLU A 58 -41.76 26.28 27.64
N SER A 59 -41.37 25.00 27.70
CA SER A 59 -42.29 23.89 28.00
C SER A 59 -42.71 23.79 29.47
N VAL A 60 -41.85 24.17 30.42
CA VAL A 60 -42.17 24.20 31.86
C VAL A 60 -43.17 25.30 32.24
N SER A 61 -43.38 26.29 31.35
CA SER A 61 -44.23 27.48 31.52
C SER A 61 -45.75 27.20 31.63
N LEU A 62 -46.20 25.96 31.39
CA LEU A 62 -47.62 25.59 31.33
C LEU A 62 -48.30 25.29 32.68
N SER A 63 -47.63 25.45 33.82
CA SER A 63 -48.21 25.16 35.15
C SER A 63 -48.38 26.40 36.04
N ARG A 64 -49.50 26.42 36.79
CA ARG A 64 -50.05 27.52 37.63
C ARG A 64 -49.09 28.14 38.69
N VAL A 65 -47.84 27.70 38.81
CA VAL A 65 -46.88 28.11 39.84
C VAL A 65 -46.13 29.42 39.48
N LEU A 66 -46.12 29.82 38.20
CA LEU A 66 -45.33 30.95 37.68
C LEU A 66 -45.84 32.36 38.02
N ALA A 67 -47.06 32.53 38.54
CA ALA A 67 -47.57 33.85 38.88
C ALA A 67 -46.79 34.53 40.03
N ALA A 68 -46.14 33.73 40.90
CA ALA A 68 -45.35 34.22 42.04
C ALA A 68 -43.86 34.50 41.70
N LEU A 69 -43.35 34.03 40.55
CA LEU A 69 -41.93 34.06 40.17
C LEU A 69 -41.67 34.67 38.79
N ARG A 70 -42.64 35.41 38.24
CA ARG A 70 -42.64 35.93 36.86
C ARG A 70 -41.40 36.77 36.50
N GLY A 71 -40.82 37.48 37.47
CA GLY A 71 -39.59 38.27 37.25
C GLY A 71 -38.35 37.40 37.00
N ALA A 72 -38.09 36.44 37.88
CA ALA A 72 -36.93 35.55 37.77
C ALA A 72 -37.00 34.64 36.52
N TYR A 73 -38.20 34.20 36.14
CA TYR A 73 -38.39 33.42 34.91
C TYR A 73 -38.11 34.24 33.64
N ALA A 74 -38.58 35.49 33.59
CA ALA A 74 -38.34 36.35 32.43
C ALA A 74 -36.85 36.69 32.27
N GLU A 75 -36.13 36.88 33.38
CA GLU A 75 -34.68 37.09 33.41
C GLU A 75 -33.92 35.85 32.91
N GLU A 76 -34.27 34.66 33.41
CA GLU A 76 -33.67 33.39 32.99
C GLU A 76 -33.91 33.12 31.49
N MET A 77 -35.15 33.27 31.01
CA MET A 77 -35.47 33.11 29.59
C MET A 77 -34.69 34.08 28.70
N SER A 78 -34.58 35.35 29.12
CA SER A 78 -33.79 36.34 28.38
C SER A 78 -32.31 35.98 28.33
N ARG A 79 -31.78 35.33 29.37
CA ARG A 79 -30.37 34.91 29.41
C ARG A 79 -30.12 33.76 28.45
N GLU A 80 -30.90 32.67 28.54
CA GLU A 80 -30.75 31.49 27.68
C GLU A 80 -30.94 31.85 26.19
N GLN A 81 -31.87 32.78 25.89
CA GLN A 81 -32.08 33.26 24.52
C GLN A 81 -30.88 34.06 23.99
N ALA A 82 -30.26 34.89 24.85
CA ALA A 82 -29.04 35.60 24.50
C ALA A 82 -27.83 34.66 24.30
N GLU A 83 -27.74 33.59 25.10
CA GLU A 83 -26.71 32.55 24.98
C GLU A 83 -26.89 31.74 23.67
N ALA A 84 -28.12 31.35 23.34
CA ALA A 84 -28.45 30.69 22.07
C ALA A 84 -28.15 31.57 20.85
N ASP A 85 -28.48 32.87 20.89
CA ASP A 85 -28.16 33.81 19.81
C ASP A 85 -26.65 34.00 19.68
N ALA A 86 -25.92 34.15 20.79
CA ALA A 86 -24.46 34.24 20.77
C ALA A 86 -23.81 32.98 20.17
N ALA A 87 -24.30 31.79 20.53
CA ALA A 87 -23.84 30.52 19.95
C ALA A 87 -24.14 30.43 18.45
N ARG A 88 -25.33 30.87 18.01
CA ARG A 88 -25.71 30.96 16.59
C ARG A 88 -24.75 31.85 15.79
N TYR A 89 -24.39 33.02 16.32
CA TYR A 89 -23.43 33.91 15.66
C TYR A 89 -22.05 33.27 15.50
N ARG A 90 -21.57 32.55 16.53
CA ARG A 90 -20.29 31.82 16.45
C ARG A 90 -20.32 30.71 15.41
N VAL A 91 -21.43 29.98 15.30
CA VAL A 91 -21.63 28.96 14.24
C VAL A 91 -21.58 29.63 12.86
N ALA A 92 -22.34 30.71 12.66
CA ALA A 92 -22.38 31.42 11.38
C ALA A 92 -21.02 31.99 10.96
N GLU A 93 -20.25 32.54 11.91
CA GLU A 93 -18.89 33.00 11.67
C GLU A 93 -17.97 31.83 11.26
N GLY A 94 -18.03 30.71 11.99
CA GLY A 94 -17.26 29.51 11.67
C GLY A 94 -17.60 28.94 10.29
N GLU A 95 -18.88 28.89 9.93
CA GLU A 95 -19.36 28.47 8.61
C GLU A 95 -18.87 29.40 7.50
N SER A 96 -18.89 30.72 7.72
CA SER A 96 -18.36 31.68 6.76
C SER A 96 -16.85 31.50 6.53
N ARG A 97 -16.08 31.22 7.60
CA ARG A 97 -14.64 30.94 7.49
C ARG A 97 -14.40 29.61 6.75
N LEU A 98 -15.24 28.60 6.99
CA LEU A 98 -15.14 27.30 6.32
C LEU A 98 -15.43 27.44 4.82
N ALA A 99 -16.46 28.21 4.45
CA ALA A 99 -16.77 28.52 3.06
C ALA A 99 -15.63 29.27 2.35
N ALA A 100 -14.97 30.21 3.05
CA ALA A 100 -13.81 30.92 2.50
C ALA A 100 -12.63 29.99 2.22
N ILE A 101 -12.28 29.10 3.16
CA ILE A 101 -11.22 28.09 2.96
C ILE A 101 -11.60 27.14 1.83
N GLN A 102 -12.86 26.71 1.75
CA GLN A 102 -13.33 25.83 0.68
C GLN A 102 -13.18 26.49 -0.70
N ALA A 103 -13.57 27.76 -0.84
CA ALA A 103 -13.38 28.50 -2.09
C ALA A 103 -11.89 28.64 -2.47
N GLU A 104 -11.00 28.84 -1.49
CA GLU A 104 -9.56 28.86 -1.72
C GLU A 104 -9.02 27.51 -2.20
N ARG A 105 -9.47 26.40 -1.59
CA ARG A 105 -9.13 25.03 -2.01
C ARG A 105 -9.54 24.78 -3.46
N GLU A 106 -10.78 25.13 -3.81
CA GLU A 106 -11.30 24.98 -5.17
C GLU A 106 -10.50 25.79 -6.20
N ALA A 107 -10.08 27.02 -5.85
CA ALA A 107 -9.24 27.83 -6.72
C ALA A 107 -7.85 27.22 -6.94
N VAL A 108 -7.23 26.68 -5.88
CA VAL A 108 -5.93 25.98 -5.96
C VAL A 108 -6.05 24.70 -6.77
N GLU A 109 -7.10 23.91 -6.55
CA GLU A 109 -7.36 22.66 -7.28
C GLU A 109 -7.61 22.92 -8.78
N ALA A 110 -8.36 23.97 -9.12
CA ALA A 110 -8.56 24.39 -10.51
C ALA A 110 -7.22 24.77 -11.17
N ARG A 111 -6.33 25.47 -10.45
CA ARG A 111 -4.99 25.80 -10.97
C ARG A 111 -4.12 24.56 -11.13
N LEU A 112 -4.15 23.60 -10.20
CA LEU A 112 -3.44 22.33 -10.31
C LEU A 112 -3.93 21.51 -11.51
N THR A 113 -5.25 21.47 -11.73
CA THR A 113 -5.86 20.82 -12.90
C THR A 113 -5.39 21.44 -14.21
N ALA A 114 -5.29 22.77 -14.27
CA ALA A 114 -4.77 23.49 -15.43
C ALA A 114 -3.27 23.22 -15.70
N LEU A 115 -2.53 22.70 -14.73
CA LEU A 115 -1.10 22.36 -14.84
C LEU A 115 -0.86 20.84 -14.98
N ALA A 116 -1.91 20.03 -15.14
CA ALA A 116 -1.81 18.57 -15.14
C ALA A 116 -0.99 17.99 -16.31
N ASP A 117 -0.94 18.69 -17.44
CA ASP A 117 -0.22 18.30 -18.66
C ASP A 117 1.26 18.74 -18.65
N VAL A 118 1.64 19.66 -17.77
CA VAL A 118 2.98 20.26 -17.71
C VAL A 118 4.09 19.21 -17.51
N PRO A 119 3.97 18.19 -16.64
CA PRO A 119 4.98 17.14 -16.52
C PRO A 119 5.22 16.38 -17.83
N ALA A 120 4.16 16.05 -18.57
CA ALA A 120 4.27 15.34 -19.83
C ALA A 120 4.92 16.23 -20.92
N ARG A 121 4.54 17.51 -20.98
CA ARG A 121 5.15 18.49 -21.87
C ARG A 121 6.62 18.73 -21.56
N PHE A 122 6.98 18.76 -20.29
CA PHE A 122 8.37 18.89 -19.86
C PHE A 122 9.20 17.68 -20.31
N ALA A 123 8.70 16.46 -20.10
CA ALA A 123 9.35 15.24 -20.57
C ALA A 123 9.56 15.24 -22.10
N ALA A 124 8.52 15.60 -22.86
CA ALA A 124 8.60 15.71 -24.32
C ALA A 124 9.63 16.76 -24.78
N ALA A 125 9.73 17.90 -24.08
CA ALA A 125 10.71 18.94 -24.39
C ALA A 125 12.16 18.50 -24.10
N ILE A 126 12.38 17.67 -23.07
CA ILE A 126 13.68 17.05 -22.81
C ILE A 126 14.04 16.08 -23.93
N ASP A 127 13.10 15.24 -24.38
CA ASP A 127 13.35 14.29 -25.46
C ASP A 127 13.59 14.99 -26.81
N ASP A 128 12.96 16.14 -27.05
CA ASP A 128 13.28 17.04 -28.18
C ASP A 128 14.73 17.56 -28.10
N LYS A 129 15.19 18.01 -26.91
CA LYS A 129 16.57 18.49 -26.72
C LYS A 129 17.56 17.35 -26.93
N GLU A 130 17.27 16.16 -26.43
CA GLU A 130 18.10 14.97 -26.60
C GLU A 130 18.25 14.59 -28.08
N ARG A 131 17.15 14.51 -28.84
CA ARG A 131 17.21 14.26 -30.30
C ARG A 131 18.01 15.32 -31.04
N HIS A 132 17.85 16.59 -30.67
CA HIS A 132 18.60 17.68 -31.29
C HIS A 132 20.10 17.59 -30.99
N LEU A 133 20.49 17.22 -29.78
CA LEU A 133 21.91 17.06 -29.41
C LEU A 133 22.53 15.84 -30.10
N LEU A 134 21.83 14.68 -30.11
CA LEU A 134 22.27 13.46 -30.80
C LEU A 134 22.48 13.69 -32.30
N GLY A 135 21.58 14.44 -32.96
CA GLY A 135 21.68 14.72 -34.40
C GLY A 135 22.79 15.70 -34.80
N ASN A 136 23.23 16.57 -33.87
CA ASN A 136 24.21 17.63 -34.16
C ASN A 136 25.60 17.38 -33.55
N GLY A 137 25.82 16.24 -32.89
CA GLY A 137 27.15 15.83 -32.41
C GLY A 137 27.74 16.73 -31.32
N GLY A 138 26.91 17.26 -30.42
CA GLY A 138 27.37 18.07 -29.29
C GLY A 138 28.32 17.32 -28.33
N PRO A 139 29.14 18.02 -27.54
CA PRO A 139 30.09 17.39 -26.63
C PRO A 139 29.43 16.49 -25.57
N GLN A 140 28.13 16.69 -25.29
CA GLN A 140 27.34 15.88 -24.35
C GLN A 140 26.84 14.56 -24.96
N VAL A 141 26.89 14.37 -26.29
CA VAL A 141 26.29 13.21 -27.00
C VAL A 141 26.85 11.88 -26.52
N ALA A 142 28.17 11.78 -26.34
CA ALA A 142 28.80 10.57 -25.85
C ALA A 142 28.30 10.20 -24.44
N ARG A 143 28.09 11.19 -23.56
CA ARG A 143 27.57 10.94 -22.20
C ARG A 143 26.08 10.58 -22.22
N LEU A 144 25.28 11.21 -23.08
CA LEU A 144 23.86 10.86 -23.25
C LEU A 144 23.67 9.42 -23.72
N LEU A 145 24.46 8.99 -24.71
CA LEU A 145 24.42 7.61 -25.19
C LEU A 145 24.82 6.62 -24.10
N ALA A 146 25.88 6.92 -23.33
CA ALA A 146 26.27 6.11 -22.18
C ALA A 146 25.18 6.04 -21.10
N LEU A 147 24.54 7.17 -20.76
CA LEU A 147 23.44 7.21 -19.81
C LEU A 147 22.22 6.42 -20.29
N ALA A 148 21.88 6.49 -21.58
CA ALA A 148 20.80 5.70 -22.16
C ALA A 148 21.08 4.20 -22.08
N GLU A 149 22.32 3.79 -22.35
CA GLU A 149 22.75 2.40 -22.23
C GLU A 149 22.72 1.91 -20.77
N GLU A 150 23.27 2.69 -19.83
CA GLU A 150 23.26 2.40 -18.40
C GLU A 150 21.83 2.30 -17.85
N ARG A 151 20.92 3.18 -18.30
CA ARG A 151 19.50 3.11 -17.95
C ARG A 151 18.82 1.88 -18.53
N GLY A 152 19.06 1.55 -19.80
CA GLY A 152 18.52 0.34 -20.42
C GLY A 152 18.94 -0.92 -19.65
N ARG A 153 20.21 -0.99 -19.23
CA ARG A 153 20.72 -2.06 -18.36
C ARG A 153 20.02 -2.09 -17.00
N ALA A 154 19.84 -0.94 -16.35
CA ALA A 154 19.15 -0.86 -15.06
C ALA A 154 17.65 -1.20 -15.15
N GLU A 155 16.96 -0.80 -16.21
CA GLU A 155 15.55 -1.15 -16.46
C GLU A 155 15.38 -2.64 -16.72
N ALA A 156 16.31 -3.25 -17.47
CA ALA A 156 16.33 -4.70 -17.65
C ALA A 156 16.52 -5.43 -16.32
N GLU A 157 17.52 -5.03 -15.53
CA GLU A 157 17.78 -5.61 -14.20
C GLU A 157 16.58 -5.46 -13.26
N LEU A 158 15.87 -4.32 -13.28
CA LEU A 158 14.65 -4.15 -12.48
C LEU A 158 13.52 -5.09 -12.88
N ARG A 159 13.38 -5.38 -14.17
CA ARG A 159 12.36 -6.31 -14.68
C ARG A 159 12.66 -7.73 -14.21
N GLU A 160 13.89 -8.18 -14.36
CA GLU A 160 14.33 -9.52 -13.93
C GLU A 160 14.20 -9.67 -12.40
N LEU A 161 14.56 -8.63 -11.63
CA LEU A 161 14.37 -8.63 -10.16
C LEU A 161 12.88 -8.63 -9.77
N HIS A 162 12.01 -8.04 -10.57
CA HIS A 162 10.56 -8.09 -10.35
C HIS A 162 10.02 -9.51 -10.58
N GLU A 163 10.43 -10.16 -11.68
CA GLU A 163 10.07 -11.55 -12.01
C GLU A 163 10.55 -12.52 -10.91
N ALA A 164 11.80 -12.40 -10.46
CA ALA A 164 12.33 -13.14 -9.33
C ALA A 164 11.55 -12.90 -8.02
N GLY A 165 11.16 -11.64 -7.76
CA GLY A 165 10.33 -11.28 -6.61
C GLY A 165 8.95 -11.95 -6.65
N MET A 166 8.29 -11.94 -7.81
CA MET A 166 7.00 -12.58 -8.03
C MET A 166 7.07 -14.10 -7.87
N ALA A 167 8.13 -14.74 -8.40
CA ALA A 167 8.36 -16.17 -8.22
C ALA A 167 8.62 -16.52 -6.74
N ALA A 168 9.31 -15.65 -5.99
CA ALA A 168 9.54 -15.84 -4.57
C ALA A 168 8.24 -15.73 -3.75
N ASP A 169 7.40 -14.76 -4.04
CA ASP A 169 6.10 -14.59 -3.40
C ASP A 169 5.17 -15.79 -3.71
N ALA A 170 5.19 -16.30 -4.95
CA ALA A 170 4.47 -17.52 -5.34
C ALA A 170 4.98 -18.77 -4.59
N ALA A 171 6.29 -18.93 -4.45
CA ALA A 171 6.90 -20.04 -3.70
C ALA A 171 6.56 -19.97 -2.21
N LEU A 172 6.58 -18.78 -1.59
CA LEU A 172 6.15 -18.58 -0.20
C LEU A 172 4.68 -18.96 0.00
N GLY A 173 3.80 -18.55 -0.92
CA GLY A 173 2.39 -18.92 -0.89
C GLY A 173 2.18 -20.43 -0.98
N ALA A 174 2.86 -21.09 -1.93
CA ALA A 174 2.76 -22.53 -2.14
C ALA A 174 3.30 -23.34 -0.95
N LEU A 175 4.44 -22.93 -0.38
CA LEU A 175 5.00 -23.54 0.82
C LEU A 175 4.14 -23.31 2.06
N GLY A 176 3.54 -22.13 2.19
CA GLY A 176 2.59 -21.82 3.26
C GLY A 176 1.36 -22.72 3.23
N GLU A 177 0.81 -22.97 2.04
CA GLU A 177 -0.30 -23.90 1.82
C GLU A 177 0.10 -25.35 2.12
N LEU A 178 1.29 -25.77 1.67
CA LEU A 178 1.82 -27.09 2.01
C LEU A 178 1.96 -27.27 3.54
N ARG A 179 2.54 -26.30 4.23
CA ARG A 179 2.64 -26.32 5.70
C ARG A 179 1.28 -26.43 6.37
N ARG A 180 0.26 -25.72 5.86
CA ARG A 180 -1.11 -25.80 6.36
C ARG A 180 -1.70 -27.20 6.17
N GLN A 181 -1.53 -27.81 5.00
CA GLN A 181 -2.01 -29.17 4.71
C GLN A 181 -1.30 -30.23 5.57
N LEU A 182 0.01 -30.09 5.78
CA LEU A 182 0.79 -30.95 6.68
C LEU A 182 0.34 -30.82 8.14
N GLY A 183 -0.04 -29.61 8.58
CA GLY A 183 -0.63 -29.37 9.90
C GLY A 183 -2.00 -30.05 10.07
N LEU A 184 -2.88 -29.91 9.08
CA LEU A 184 -4.18 -30.59 9.07
C LEU A 184 -4.03 -32.11 9.09
N ALA A 185 -3.12 -32.65 8.27
CA ALA A 185 -2.78 -34.07 8.23
C ALA A 185 -2.32 -34.59 9.59
N SER A 186 -1.41 -33.85 10.25
CA SER A 186 -0.88 -34.21 11.57
C SER A 186 -1.97 -34.21 12.65
N SER A 187 -2.89 -33.23 12.61
CA SER A 187 -4.02 -33.13 13.56
C SER A 187 -5.06 -34.26 13.41
N ARG A 188 -5.33 -34.70 12.16
CA ARG A 188 -6.25 -35.81 11.89
C ARG A 188 -5.67 -37.16 12.29
N GLN A 189 -4.36 -37.36 12.11
CA GLN A 189 -3.68 -38.55 12.62
C GLN A 189 -3.72 -38.66 14.15
N THR A 190 -3.65 -37.54 14.88
CA THR A 190 -3.74 -37.57 16.34
C THR A 190 -5.14 -37.94 16.84
N THR A 191 -6.20 -37.54 16.14
CA THR A 191 -7.58 -37.91 16.49
C THR A 191 -7.87 -39.40 16.21
N ASP A 192 -7.35 -39.97 15.13
CA ASP A 192 -7.59 -41.39 14.78
C ASP A 192 -6.89 -42.36 15.75
N ASN A 193 -5.78 -41.95 16.35
CA ASN A 193 -5.06 -42.76 17.35
C ASN A 193 -5.71 -42.75 18.74
N LEU A 194 -6.49 -41.71 19.07
CA LEU A 194 -7.11 -41.55 20.40
C LEU A 194 -8.42 -42.35 20.52
N LEU A 195 -9.04 -42.72 19.38
CA LEU A 195 -10.32 -43.43 19.31
C LEU A 195 -10.19 -44.91 18.90
N GLY A 196 -9.08 -45.56 19.26
CA GLY A 196 -8.96 -47.02 19.17
C GLY A 196 -9.08 -47.60 17.76
N GLY A 197 -8.18 -47.25 16.85
CA GLY A 197 -7.63 -48.17 15.83
C GLY A 197 -8.59 -48.87 14.86
N ALA A 198 -9.81 -48.37 14.63
CA ALA A 198 -10.67 -48.89 13.58
C ALA A 198 -10.28 -48.25 12.24
N LEU A 199 -9.65 -49.05 11.37
CA LEU A 199 -9.26 -48.70 10.01
C LEU A 199 -10.45 -48.09 9.24
N SER A 200 -10.48 -46.77 9.11
CA SER A 200 -11.30 -46.14 8.10
C SER A 200 -10.66 -46.42 6.74
N VAL A 201 -11.21 -47.40 6.02
CA VAL A 201 -10.80 -47.78 4.64
C VAL A 201 -11.22 -46.70 3.61
N ALA A 202 -11.72 -45.55 4.06
CA ALA A 202 -11.93 -44.39 3.21
C ALA A 202 -10.57 -43.77 2.84
N ARG A 203 -10.30 -43.56 1.54
CA ARG A 203 -9.17 -42.74 1.07
C ARG A 203 -9.09 -41.48 1.93
N PRO A 204 -8.03 -41.27 2.72
CA PRO A 204 -7.93 -40.03 3.47
C PRO A 204 -7.65 -38.92 2.47
N SER A 205 -8.68 -38.13 2.13
CA SER A 205 -8.63 -37.00 1.19
C SER A 205 -7.54 -35.97 1.50
N TRP A 206 -6.96 -36.03 2.70
CA TRP A 206 -5.84 -35.19 3.10
C TRP A 206 -4.50 -35.60 2.46
N LEU A 207 -4.28 -36.88 2.12
CA LEU A 207 -3.06 -37.32 1.43
C LEU A 207 -2.98 -36.71 0.03
N ASP A 208 -4.12 -36.69 -0.67
CA ASP A 208 -4.25 -36.04 -1.98
C ASP A 208 -4.01 -34.53 -1.87
N GLY A 209 -4.53 -33.90 -0.80
CA GLY A 209 -4.30 -32.47 -0.51
C GLY A 209 -2.84 -32.12 -0.23
N VAL A 210 -2.13 -32.92 0.58
CA VAL A 210 -0.70 -32.75 0.84
C VAL A 210 0.10 -32.99 -0.44
N GLY A 211 -0.24 -34.03 -1.22
CA GLY A 211 0.42 -34.34 -2.48
C GLY A 211 0.30 -33.19 -3.49
N TRP A 212 -0.91 -32.65 -3.69
CA TRP A 212 -1.12 -31.51 -4.58
C TRP A 212 -0.35 -30.26 -4.13
N ALA A 213 -0.40 -29.94 -2.83
CA ALA A 213 0.31 -28.80 -2.28
C ALA A 213 1.84 -28.95 -2.41
N ALA A 214 2.36 -30.17 -2.23
CA ALA A 214 3.79 -30.47 -2.41
C ALA A 214 4.23 -30.30 -3.87
N SER A 215 3.47 -30.84 -4.83
CA SER A 215 3.76 -30.66 -6.26
C SER A 215 3.66 -29.20 -6.70
N ASN A 216 2.75 -28.42 -6.11
CA ASN A 216 2.66 -26.99 -6.39
C ASN A 216 3.88 -26.24 -5.83
N ALA A 217 4.27 -26.53 -4.59
CA ALA A 217 5.46 -25.94 -3.96
C ALA A 217 6.74 -26.27 -4.74
N ASP A 218 6.92 -27.52 -5.18
CA ASP A 218 8.03 -27.96 -6.03
C ASP A 218 8.13 -27.14 -7.32
N ARG A 219 7.00 -26.98 -8.03
CA ARG A 219 6.94 -26.19 -9.27
C ARG A 219 7.30 -24.72 -9.04
N CYS A 220 6.76 -24.11 -7.99
CA CYS A 220 7.06 -22.72 -7.66
C CYS A 220 8.53 -22.53 -7.26
N LEU A 221 9.11 -23.48 -6.52
CA LEU A 221 10.54 -23.46 -6.18
C LEU A 221 11.44 -23.65 -7.41
N ALA A 222 11.06 -24.52 -8.35
CA ALA A 222 11.78 -24.71 -9.60
C ALA A 222 11.75 -23.44 -10.47
N MET A 223 10.59 -22.79 -10.58
CA MET A 223 10.48 -21.50 -11.26
C MET A 223 11.33 -20.44 -10.58
N LEU A 224 11.23 -20.30 -9.26
CA LEU A 224 12.07 -19.37 -8.51
C LEU A 224 13.57 -19.63 -8.74
N HIS A 225 14.00 -20.90 -8.81
CA HIS A 225 15.40 -21.21 -9.09
C HIS A 225 15.87 -20.70 -10.46
N ILE A 226 15.01 -20.79 -11.49
CA ILE A 226 15.29 -20.25 -12.82
C ILE A 226 15.42 -18.73 -12.74
N GLU A 227 14.42 -18.03 -12.18
CA GLU A 227 14.44 -16.56 -12.08
C GLU A 227 15.65 -16.05 -11.27
N LEU A 228 16.03 -16.74 -10.19
CA LEU A 228 17.22 -16.39 -9.41
C LEU A 228 18.52 -16.59 -10.17
N THR A 229 18.56 -17.55 -11.09
CA THR A 229 19.72 -17.77 -11.96
C THR A 229 19.90 -16.58 -12.90
N ASP A 230 18.81 -16.08 -13.46
CA ASP A 230 18.83 -14.94 -14.39
C ASP A 230 19.34 -13.67 -13.70
N VAL A 231 18.96 -13.43 -12.43
CA VAL A 231 19.46 -12.28 -11.65
C VAL A 231 20.79 -12.54 -10.93
N GLY A 232 21.40 -13.72 -11.07
CA GLY A 232 22.68 -14.07 -10.42
C GLY A 232 22.59 -14.20 -8.89
N LEU A 233 21.41 -14.55 -8.36
CA LEU A 233 21.14 -14.83 -6.94
C LEU A 233 20.85 -16.32 -6.69
N ALA A 234 21.29 -17.20 -7.61
CA ALA A 234 21.07 -18.63 -7.51
C ALA A 234 21.66 -19.19 -6.21
N GLN A 235 20.80 -19.83 -5.41
CA GLN A 235 21.19 -20.47 -4.16
C GLN A 235 20.30 -21.69 -3.86
N PRO A 236 20.74 -22.61 -2.99
CA PRO A 236 19.89 -23.70 -2.53
C PRO A 236 18.66 -23.16 -1.77
N LEU A 237 17.46 -23.64 -2.15
CA LEU A 237 16.19 -23.22 -1.56
C LEU A 237 15.61 -24.24 -0.56
N GLY A 238 16.43 -25.20 -0.14
CA GLY A 238 16.02 -26.32 0.72
C GLY A 238 15.69 -27.58 -0.08
N ASN A 239 15.29 -28.64 0.64
CA ASN A 239 14.79 -29.85 0.01
C ASN A 239 13.31 -29.68 -0.31
N VAL A 240 12.93 -29.94 -1.55
CA VAL A 240 11.51 -30.02 -1.93
C VAL A 240 10.85 -31.12 -1.09
N PRO A 241 9.79 -30.83 -0.33
CA PRO A 241 9.12 -31.85 0.46
C PRO A 241 8.54 -32.93 -0.47
N ARG A 242 9.12 -34.13 -0.42
CA ARG A 242 8.71 -35.25 -1.26
C ARG A 242 7.31 -35.70 -0.85
N ALA A 243 6.48 -36.07 -1.83
CA ALA A 243 5.14 -36.60 -1.57
C ALA A 243 5.20 -37.77 -0.57
N ILE A 244 4.26 -37.79 0.37
CA ILE A 244 4.16 -38.84 1.40
C ILE A 244 3.84 -40.15 0.68
N ALA A 245 4.74 -41.13 0.77
CA ALA A 245 4.60 -42.43 0.15
C ALA A 245 3.95 -43.42 1.11
N ARG A 246 2.91 -44.11 0.63
CA ARG A 246 2.28 -45.21 1.38
C ARG A 246 3.17 -46.46 1.29
N PRO A 247 3.41 -47.18 2.40
CA PRO A 247 4.06 -48.48 2.35
C PRO A 247 3.13 -49.53 1.72
N ASP A 248 3.67 -50.39 0.85
CA ASP A 248 2.95 -51.50 0.22
C ASP A 248 3.22 -52.85 0.93
N GLY A 249 2.24 -53.77 0.87
CA GLY A 249 2.37 -55.14 1.40
C GLY A 249 2.03 -55.30 2.90
N LEU A 250 2.38 -56.47 3.48
CA LEU A 250 2.02 -56.85 4.86
C LEU A 250 2.56 -55.87 5.94
N GLN A 251 3.61 -55.10 5.63
CA GLN A 251 4.15 -54.05 6.51
C GLN A 251 3.23 -52.82 6.63
N ALA A 252 2.30 -52.63 5.69
CA ALA A 252 1.30 -51.56 5.72
C ALA A 252 0.28 -51.72 6.86
N VAL A 253 0.11 -52.94 7.40
CA VAL A 253 -0.80 -53.19 8.53
C VAL A 253 -0.14 -52.84 9.87
N PHE A 254 1.19 -52.96 9.98
CA PHE A 254 1.90 -52.86 11.26
C PHE A 254 2.65 -51.53 11.48
N PHE A 255 3.19 -50.89 10.44
CA PHE A 255 4.05 -49.70 10.60
C PHE A 255 3.53 -48.43 9.90
N SER A 256 2.36 -48.48 9.26
CA SER A 256 1.83 -47.39 8.43
C SER A 256 1.70 -46.06 9.20
N ASN A 257 1.17 -46.06 10.42
CA ASN A 257 0.98 -44.82 11.17
C ASN A 257 2.29 -44.19 11.65
N MET A 258 3.28 -45.00 12.06
CA MET A 258 4.58 -44.48 12.52
C MET A 258 5.40 -43.92 11.34
N LEU A 259 5.44 -44.64 10.22
CA LEU A 259 6.15 -44.21 9.02
C LEU A 259 5.54 -42.94 8.41
N ILE A 260 4.21 -42.85 8.34
CA ILE A 260 3.54 -41.64 7.83
C ILE A 260 3.80 -40.46 8.77
N ARG A 261 3.81 -40.66 10.10
CA ARG A 261 4.12 -39.61 11.07
C ARG A 261 5.55 -39.08 10.91
N GLU A 262 6.52 -39.97 10.72
CA GLU A 262 7.91 -39.57 10.45
C GLU A 262 8.06 -38.82 9.12
N GLN A 263 7.32 -39.23 8.08
CA GLN A 263 7.30 -38.53 6.80
C GLN A 263 6.64 -37.14 6.94
N LEU A 264 5.52 -37.02 7.65
CA LEU A 264 4.87 -35.73 7.94
C LEU A 264 5.78 -34.79 8.72
N THR A 265 6.46 -35.29 9.76
CA THR A 265 7.37 -34.47 10.57
C THR A 265 8.58 -34.01 9.76
N ARG A 266 9.12 -34.85 8.88
CA ARG A 266 10.20 -34.46 7.96
C ARG A 266 9.72 -33.42 6.96
N ALA A 267 8.59 -33.66 6.28
CA ALA A 267 8.03 -32.75 5.30
C ALA A 267 7.70 -31.37 5.90
N SER A 268 7.18 -31.32 7.13
CA SER A 268 6.94 -30.05 7.84
C SER A 268 8.25 -29.30 8.11
N ARG A 269 9.29 -30.00 8.57
CA ARG A 269 10.61 -29.40 8.82
C ARG A 269 11.24 -28.86 7.54
N ASP A 270 11.16 -29.62 6.45
CA ASP A 270 11.70 -29.22 5.15
C ASP A 270 10.93 -28.03 4.57
N ALA A 271 9.60 -28.00 4.73
CA ALA A 271 8.77 -26.86 4.34
C ALA A 271 9.10 -25.60 5.16
N ASP A 272 9.26 -25.71 6.48
CA ASP A 272 9.65 -24.59 7.35
C ASP A 272 11.04 -24.05 7.00
N ALA A 273 12.01 -24.94 6.75
CA ALA A 273 13.35 -24.53 6.32
C ALA A 273 13.32 -23.81 4.97
N SER A 274 12.57 -24.35 3.99
CA SER A 274 12.42 -23.74 2.67
C SER A 274 11.72 -22.37 2.75
N LEU A 275 10.70 -22.22 3.62
CA LEU A 275 10.05 -20.93 3.88
C LEU A 275 11.04 -19.89 4.38
N GLN A 276 11.91 -20.26 5.33
CA GLN A 276 12.93 -19.34 5.86
C GLN A 276 13.94 -18.92 4.78
N LEU A 277 14.40 -19.87 3.96
CA LEU A 277 15.34 -19.61 2.87
C LEU A 277 14.71 -18.69 1.80
N VAL A 278 13.51 -19.01 1.33
CA VAL A 278 12.81 -18.21 0.32
C VAL A 278 12.49 -16.81 0.86
N ALA A 279 12.13 -16.68 2.15
CA ALA A 279 11.93 -15.36 2.77
C ALA A 279 13.24 -14.56 2.90
N GLY A 280 14.40 -15.23 3.04
CA GLY A 280 15.72 -14.61 2.93
C GLY A 280 15.94 -14.06 1.52
N VAL A 281 15.83 -14.93 0.52
CA VAL A 281 15.98 -14.57 -0.90
C VAL A 281 15.06 -13.41 -1.30
N ARG A 282 13.79 -13.44 -0.88
CA ARG A 282 12.82 -12.39 -1.21
C ARG A 282 13.26 -11.01 -0.70
N ARG A 283 13.89 -10.97 0.48
CA ARG A 283 14.48 -9.74 1.04
C ARG A 283 15.72 -9.31 0.26
N ASP A 284 16.58 -10.24 -0.12
CA ASP A 284 17.80 -9.93 -0.90
C ASP A 284 17.44 -9.36 -2.28
N VAL A 285 16.46 -9.96 -2.97
CA VAL A 285 15.90 -9.45 -4.22
C VAL A 285 15.33 -8.04 -4.03
N ALA A 286 14.59 -7.80 -2.95
CA ALA A 286 14.01 -6.48 -2.65
C ALA A 286 15.09 -5.41 -2.42
N LEU A 287 16.12 -5.74 -1.64
CA LEU A 287 17.25 -4.85 -1.36
C LEU A 287 18.01 -4.49 -2.64
N ARG A 288 18.26 -5.49 -3.50
CA ARG A 288 18.91 -5.26 -4.79
C ARG A 288 18.03 -4.39 -5.71
N ALA A 289 16.73 -4.65 -5.77
CA ALA A 289 15.79 -3.84 -6.55
C ALA A 289 15.74 -2.38 -6.08
N GLU A 290 15.84 -2.13 -4.78
CA GLU A 290 15.92 -0.76 -4.23
C GLU A 290 17.23 -0.06 -4.60
N ALA A 291 18.36 -0.78 -4.52
CA ALA A 291 19.65 -0.25 -4.93
C ALA A 291 19.66 0.11 -6.43
N VAL A 292 19.09 -0.75 -7.28
CA VAL A 292 18.98 -0.48 -8.72
C VAL A 292 18.03 0.68 -9.00
N ARG A 293 16.89 0.80 -8.29
CA ARG A 293 15.98 1.95 -8.40
C ARG A 293 16.67 3.26 -8.03
N THR A 294 17.47 3.26 -6.97
CA THR A 294 18.27 4.42 -6.56
C THR A 294 19.31 4.80 -7.61
N ARG A 295 19.99 3.80 -8.20
CA ARG A 295 20.92 4.04 -9.33
C ARG A 295 20.17 4.61 -10.54
N TRP A 296 19.01 4.06 -10.88
CA TRP A 296 18.20 4.51 -12.02
C TRP A 296 17.73 5.97 -11.84
N SER A 297 17.28 6.36 -10.64
CA SER A 297 16.89 7.75 -10.35
C SER A 297 18.08 8.72 -10.40
N ALA A 298 19.27 8.28 -9.98
CA ALA A 298 20.50 9.06 -10.13
C ALA A 298 20.84 9.29 -11.60
N LEU A 299 20.76 8.23 -12.44
CA LEU A 299 20.99 8.34 -13.89
C LEU A 299 19.98 9.28 -14.57
N GLN A 300 18.72 9.27 -14.13
CA GLN A 300 17.70 10.20 -14.60
C GLN A 300 18.01 11.65 -14.22
N SER A 301 18.45 11.85 -12.98
CA SER A 301 18.81 13.18 -12.48
C SER A 301 20.03 13.74 -13.22
N GLU A 302 21.03 12.89 -13.52
CA GLU A 302 22.19 13.27 -14.31
C GLU A 302 21.80 13.61 -15.76
N ARG A 303 20.95 12.80 -16.40
CA ARG A 303 20.41 13.12 -17.74
C ARG A 303 19.73 14.48 -17.72
N HIS A 304 18.88 14.73 -16.74
CA HIS A 304 18.18 16.00 -16.60
C HIS A 304 19.16 17.17 -16.46
N HIS A 305 20.17 17.06 -15.57
CA HIS A 305 21.19 18.08 -15.38
C HIS A 305 21.95 18.40 -16.67
N LEU A 306 22.35 17.37 -17.43
CA LEU A 306 23.02 17.55 -18.72
C LEU A 306 22.14 18.21 -19.79
N MET A 307 20.81 18.10 -19.65
CA MET A 307 19.83 18.73 -20.54
C MET A 307 19.40 20.13 -20.07
N THR A 308 19.59 20.47 -18.80
CA THR A 308 19.29 21.82 -18.29
C THR A 308 20.51 22.75 -18.25
N THR A 309 21.72 22.19 -18.30
CA THR A 309 22.97 22.91 -18.52
C THR A 309 23.17 23.17 -20.02
#